data_AF-A0A524ETW9-F1
#
_entry.id   AF-A0A524ETW9-F1
#
_cell.length_a   1.000
_cell.length_b   1.000
_cell.length_c   1.000
_cell.angle_alpha   90.00
_cell.angle_beta   90.00
_cell.angle_gamma   90.00
#
_symmetry.space_group_name_H-M   'P 1'
#
loop_
_entity.id
_entity.type
_entity.pdbx_description
1 polymer ?
#
loop_
_entity_poly.entity_id
_entity_poly.type
_entity_poly.pdbx_seq_one_letter_code
_entity_poly.pdbx_strand_id
1 'polypeptide(L)' 'MPKSPPFCYICNKSCDADIENCVYCICDITICSNCINSVKKNDKVWICPNCHTEHDIDKSKLIRKR' A
#
# COMPACT_ATOMS: atom_id res chain seq x y z
N MET A 1 -7.43 -13.62 -7.92
CA MET A 1 -6.42 -12.86 -8.69
C MET A 1 -6.26 -11.50 -8.02
N PRO A 2 -5.05 -11.07 -7.66
CA PRO A 2 -4.83 -9.71 -7.17
C PRO A 2 -5.20 -8.72 -8.28
N LYS A 3 -5.99 -7.70 -7.95
CA LYS A 3 -6.38 -6.65 -8.89
C LYS A 3 -5.32 -5.55 -8.91
N SER A 4 -5.05 -5.03 -10.09
CA SER A 4 -4.18 -3.87 -10.28
C SER A 4 -4.69 -2.67 -9.47
N PRO A 5 -3.82 -1.70 -9.16
CA PRO A 5 -4.23 -0.42 -8.56
C PRO A 5 -5.47 0.18 -9.26
N PRO A 6 -6.39 0.82 -8.52
CA PRO A 6 -6.29 1.22 -7.11
C PRO A 6 -6.89 0.20 -6.13
N PHE A 7 -6.97 -1.09 -6.48
CA PHE A 7 -7.52 -2.09 -5.56
C PHE A 7 -6.46 -2.59 -4.56
N CYS A 8 -6.84 -2.72 -3.29
CA CYS A 8 -5.97 -3.29 -2.27
C CYS A 8 -5.67 -4.77 -2.58
N TYR A 9 -4.39 -5.13 -2.63
CA TYR A 9 -3.93 -6.50 -2.89
C TYR A 9 -4.49 -7.54 -1.90
N ILE A 10 -4.75 -7.13 -0.66
CA ILE A 10 -5.20 -8.02 0.42
C ILE A 10 -6.72 -8.17 0.44
N CYS A 11 -7.46 -7.05 0.50
CA CYS A 11 -8.92 -7.08 0.69
C CYS A 11 -9.74 -6.83 -0.59
N ASN A 12 -9.09 -6.56 -1.73
CA ASN A 12 -9.71 -6.24 -3.02
C ASN A 12 -10.70 -5.07 -3.01
N LYS A 13 -10.72 -4.26 -1.95
CA LYS A 13 -11.50 -3.01 -1.88
C LYS A 13 -10.74 -1.90 -2.59
N SER A 14 -11.47 -0.96 -3.20
CA SER A 14 -10.86 0.21 -3.82
C SER A 14 -10.24 1.14 -2.76
N CYS A 15 -9.09 1.70 -3.10
CA CYS A 15 -8.43 2.76 -2.35
C CYS A 15 -8.98 4.16 -2.63
N ASP A 16 -9.95 4.34 -3.55
CA ASP A 16 -10.38 5.67 -3.99
C ASP A 16 -10.86 6.58 -2.85
N ALA A 17 -11.55 6.01 -1.86
CA ALA A 17 -12.08 6.77 -0.72
C ALA A 17 -11.00 7.25 0.27
N ASP A 18 -9.81 6.65 0.24
CA ASP A 18 -8.73 6.92 1.20
C ASP A 18 -7.35 6.85 0.53
N ILE A 19 -7.27 7.36 -0.71
CA ILE A 19 -6.09 7.23 -1.57
C ILE A 19 -4.87 7.97 -0.98
N GLU A 20 -5.08 8.96 -0.11
CA GLU A 20 -4.02 9.67 0.62
C GLU A 20 -3.25 8.75 1.58
N ASN A 21 -3.91 7.73 2.13
CA ASN A 21 -3.32 6.80 3.09
C ASN A 21 -3.01 5.43 2.50
N CYS A 22 -3.37 5.20 1.23
CA CYS A 22 -2.95 4.00 0.52
C CYS A 22 -1.48 4.08 0.10
N VAL A 23 -0.78 2.96 0.27
CA VAL A 23 0.61 2.83 -0.16
C VAL A 23 0.70 1.99 -1.43
N TYR A 24 1.64 2.35 -2.29
CA TYR A 24 1.90 1.71 -3.56
C TYR A 24 3.30 1.12 -3.59
N CYS A 25 3.44 -0.06 -4.19
CA CYS A 25 4.72 -0.66 -4.53
C CYS A 25 4.90 -0.64 -6.06
N ILE A 26 6.14 -0.38 -6.50
CA ILE A 26 6.54 -0.38 -7.92
C ILE A 26 6.33 -1.73 -8.62
N CYS A 27 6.12 -2.83 -7.89
CA CYS A 27 5.69 -4.11 -8.46
C CYS A 27 4.19 -4.14 -8.79
N ASP A 28 3.58 -2.97 -8.93
CA ASP A 28 2.20 -2.73 -9.33
C ASP A 28 1.13 -3.29 -8.38
N ILE A 29 1.32 -3.07 -7.08
CA ILE A 29 0.29 -3.38 -6.07
C ILE A 29 0.01 -2.18 -5.18
N THR A 30 -1.21 -2.14 -4.65
CA THR A 30 -1.64 -1.14 -3.65
C THR A 30 -2.06 -1.84 -2.37
N ILE A 31 -1.77 -1.24 -1.22
CA ILE A 31 -2.28 -1.67 0.09
C ILE A 31 -3.05 -0.51 0.71
N CYS A 32 -4.29 -0.78 1.12
CA CYS A 32 -5.11 0.21 1.79
C CYS A 32 -4.70 0.41 3.26
N SER A 33 -5.05 1.57 3.81
CA SER A 33 -4.83 1.93 5.22
C SER A 33 -5.38 0.90 6.21
N ASN A 34 -6.45 0.19 5.87
CA ASN A 34 -7.00 -0.87 6.71
C ASN A 34 -6.13 -2.14 6.74
N CYS A 35 -5.40 -2.42 5.65
CA CYS A 35 -4.59 -3.62 5.50
C CYS A 35 -3.09 -3.37 5.72
N ILE A 36 -2.66 -2.11 5.80
CA ILE A 36 -1.24 -1.76 5.97
C ILE A 36 -0.64 -2.38 7.23
N ASN A 37 -1.41 -2.44 8.33
CA ASN A 37 -0.96 -3.00 9.60
C ASN A 37 -0.61 -4.50 9.51
N SER A 38 -1.16 -5.23 8.54
CA SER A 38 -0.84 -6.65 8.32
C SER A 38 0.50 -6.87 7.63
N VAL A 39 1.06 -5.84 6.99
CA VAL A 39 2.31 -5.90 6.22
C VAL A 39 3.37 -4.92 6.74
N LYS A 40 3.04 -4.18 7.79
CA LYS A 40 3.90 -3.18 8.42
C LYS A 40 4.95 -3.88 9.29
N LYS A 41 6.22 -3.54 9.08
CA LYS A 41 7.34 -4.01 9.91
C LYS A 41 7.52 -3.11 11.14
N ASN A 42 7.36 -1.80 10.96
CA ASN A 42 7.45 -0.79 12.01
C ASN A 42 6.75 0.51 11.55
N ASP A 43 6.77 1.57 12.38
CA ASP A 43 6.07 2.83 12.11
C ASP A 43 6.41 3.56 10.81
N LYS A 44 7.55 3.24 10.19
CA LYS A 44 8.02 3.88 8.97
C LYS A 44 8.09 2.93 7.78
N VAL A 45 8.07 1.62 8.01
CA VAL A 45 8.39 0.62 6.99
C VAL A 45 7.31 -0.44 6.88
N TRP A 46 6.92 -0.73 5.65
CA TRP A 46 6.08 -1.86 5.29
C TRP A 46 6.82 -2.78 4.31
N ILE A 47 6.46 -4.06 4.31
CA ILE A 47 7.04 -5.07 3.43
C ILE A 47 5.99 -5.40 2.37
N CYS A 48 6.35 -5.28 1.09
CA CYS A 48 5.43 -5.63 0.03
C CYS A 48 5.09 -7.14 0.07
N PRO A 49 3.81 -7.55 0.20
CA PRO A 49 3.43 -8.97 0.24
C PRO A 49 3.62 -9.70 -1.10
N ASN A 50 3.92 -8.99 -2.19
CA ASN A 50 4.15 -9.59 -3.51
C ASN A 50 5.65 -9.77 -3.79
N CYS A 51 6.44 -8.69 -3.70
CA CYS A 51 7.88 -8.72 -4.01
C CYS A 51 8.81 -8.80 -2.78
N HIS A 52 8.25 -8.72 -1.57
CA HIS A 52 8.98 -8.77 -0.29
C HIS A 52 10.00 -7.63 -0.06
N THR A 53 9.98 -6.59 -0.91
CA THR A 53 10.81 -5.40 -0.73
C THR A 53 10.32 -4.54 0.42
N GLU A 54 11.25 -3.97 1.18
CA GLU A 54 10.97 -2.99 2.22
C GLU A 54 10.75 -1.60 1.64
N HIS A 55 9.68 -0.94 2.08
CA HIS A 55 9.29 0.36 1.59
C HIS A 55 8.97 1.30 2.74
N ASP A 56 9.39 2.55 2.60
CA ASP A 56 9.00 3.62 3.52
C ASP A 56 7.53 4.00 3.27
N ILE A 57 6.71 3.99 4.32
CA ILE A 57 5.26 4.20 4.25
C ILE A 57 4.94 5.56 3.63
N ASP A 58 5.56 6.64 4.10
CA ASP A 58 5.27 7.99 3.63
C ASP A 58 5.77 8.22 2.20
N LYS A 59 6.92 7.63 1.83
CA LYS A 59 7.42 7.69 0.44
C LYS A 59 6.57 6.84 -0.51
N SER A 60 5.87 5.83 0.00
CA SER A 60 5.03 4.94 -0.80
C SER A 60 3.61 5.46 -1.01
N LYS A 61 3.19 6.53 -0.31
CA LYS A 61 1.90 7.17 -0.54
C LYS A 61 1.85 7.82 -1.93
N LEU A 62 0.73 7.61 -2.62
CA LEU A 62 0.49 8.16 -3.97
C LEU A 62 0.33 9.68 -3.95
N ILE A 63 -0.34 10.20 -2.91
CA ILE A 63 -0.52 11.64 -2.70
C ILE A 63 0.41 12.08 -1.58
N ARG A 64 1.35 12.97 -1.91
CA ARG A 64 2.27 13.58 -0.95
C ARG A 64 1.79 15.01 -0.71
N LYS A 65 1.31 15.32 0.50
CA LYS A 65 1.06 16.73 0.89
C LYS A 65 2.42 17.42 0.97
N ARG A 66 2.56 18.49 0.18
CA ARG A 66 3.80 19.28 0.03
C ARG A 66 3.92 20.29 1.17
#